data_AF-A0A9W5U1R5-F1
#
_entry.id   AF-A0A9W5U1R5-F1
#
_cell.length_a   1.000
_cell.length_b   1.000
_cell.length_c   1.000
_cell.angle_alpha   90.00
_cell.angle_beta   90.00
_cell.angle_gamma   90.00
#
_symmetry.space_group_name_H-M   'P 1'
#
loop_
_entity.id
_entity.type
_entity.pdbx_description
1 polymer ?
#
loop_
_entity_poly.entity_id
_entity_poly.type
_entity_poly.pdbx_seq_one_letter_code
_entity_poly.pdbx_strand_id
1 'polypeptide(L)'
;MRIENGEKIYPNCLTITRTVEVGGLTKSQLIQKMQQHSILMNEFGERLFAEANFTTSAKTYTLNTIELTVRDLGLPEGATTTQLFKRANDLGLELCPLELGPNLRLRYLDQPEGYSGQPSRQHQAPYGSITIASEILTEDENFPKGFYLRRIKGMLWLRWIHCR
;
A
#
# COMPACT_ATOMS: atom_id res chain seq x y z
N MET A 1 -8.36 -21.31 -35.14
CA MET A 1 -8.61 -20.26 -34.12
C MET A 1 -7.35 -20.11 -33.30
N ARG A 2 -6.61 -19.00 -33.48
CA ARG A 2 -5.54 -18.62 -32.56
C ARG A 2 -6.22 -18.09 -31.31
N ILE A 3 -6.01 -18.72 -30.16
CA ILE A 3 -6.33 -18.10 -28.89
C ILE A 3 -5.28 -17.01 -28.72
N GLU A 4 -5.65 -15.76 -29.01
CA GLU A 4 -4.91 -14.60 -28.55
C GLU A 4 -5.03 -14.60 -27.02
N ASN A 5 -4.09 -15.25 -26.33
CA ASN A 5 -3.84 -15.00 -24.92
C ASN A 5 -3.22 -13.60 -24.81
N GLY A 6 -3.98 -12.56 -25.13
CA GLY A 6 -3.62 -11.20 -24.74
C GLY A 6 -3.59 -11.19 -23.22
N GLU A 7 -2.42 -10.89 -22.63
CA GLU A 7 -2.35 -10.65 -21.18
C GLU A 7 -3.40 -9.60 -20.84
N LYS A 8 -4.39 -10.00 -20.05
CA LYS A 8 -5.44 -9.11 -19.59
C LYS A 8 -4.81 -8.14 -18.60
N ILE A 9 -4.50 -6.95 -19.08
CA ILE A 9 -4.03 -5.82 -18.26
C ILE A 9 -5.20 -4.92 -17.90
N TYR A 10 -5.03 -4.08 -16.87
CA TYR A 10 -6.01 -3.07 -16.49
C TYR A 10 -6.39 -2.19 -17.69
N PRO A 11 -7.70 -1.92 -17.93
CA PRO A 11 -8.86 -2.21 -17.06
C PRO A 11 -9.51 -3.59 -17.25
N ASN A 12 -8.97 -4.44 -18.11
CA ASN A 12 -9.59 -5.72 -18.51
C ASN A 12 -9.11 -6.93 -17.68
N CYS A 13 -8.61 -6.70 -16.47
CA CYS A 13 -8.07 -7.70 -15.56
C CYS A 13 -8.93 -7.87 -14.30
N LEU A 14 -8.59 -8.83 -13.44
CA LEU A 14 -9.20 -8.94 -12.12
C LEU A 14 -8.64 -7.86 -11.20
N THR A 15 -9.52 -7.16 -10.51
CA THR A 15 -9.16 -6.06 -9.61
C THR A 15 -9.95 -6.17 -8.33
N ILE A 16 -9.37 -5.73 -7.22
CA ILE A 16 -10.12 -5.59 -5.96
C ILE A 16 -10.36 -4.10 -5.75
N THR A 17 -11.62 -3.70 -5.68
CA THR A 17 -12.00 -2.33 -5.40
C THR A 17 -12.41 -2.18 -3.94
N ARG A 18 -12.02 -1.07 -3.31
CA ARG A 18 -12.43 -0.74 -1.94
C ARG A 18 -12.78 0.73 -1.83
N THR A 19 -13.93 0.99 -1.23
CA THR A 19 -14.33 2.31 -0.79
C THR A 19 -13.84 2.52 0.64
N VAL A 20 -12.93 3.46 0.83
CA VAL A 20 -12.25 3.72 2.10
C VAL A 20 -12.56 5.14 2.53
N GLU A 21 -13.15 5.33 3.71
CA GLU A 21 -13.23 6.67 4.30
C GLU A 21 -11.94 6.99 5.07
N VAL A 22 -11.43 8.18 4.81
CA VAL A 22 -10.11 8.70 5.18
C VAL A 22 -10.30 10.10 5.79
N GLY A 23 -9.32 10.59 6.55
CA GLY A 23 -9.40 11.87 7.25
C GLY A 23 -10.23 11.78 8.54
N GLY A 24 -10.45 12.94 9.18
CA GLY A 24 -11.21 13.06 10.43
C GLY A 24 -10.48 12.63 11.69
N LEU A 25 -9.27 12.09 11.57
CA LEU A 25 -8.44 11.65 12.69
C LEU A 25 -7.06 12.28 12.62
N THR A 26 -6.54 12.71 13.76
CA THR A 26 -5.14 13.12 13.87
C THR A 26 -4.20 11.91 13.82
N LYS A 27 -2.91 12.17 13.55
CA LYS A 27 -1.86 11.14 13.63
C LYS A 27 -1.88 10.34 14.93
N SER A 28 -1.98 11.04 16.06
CA SER A 28 -2.00 10.42 17.39
C SER A 28 -3.27 9.58 17.61
N GLN A 29 -4.43 10.02 17.10
CA GLN A 29 -5.66 9.21 17.13
C GLN A 29 -5.56 7.97 16.24
N LEU A 30 -4.93 8.06 15.06
CA LEU A 30 -4.66 6.90 14.20
C LEU A 30 -3.76 5.89 14.91
N ILE A 31 -2.67 6.35 15.54
CA ILE A 31 -1.77 5.49 16.32
C ILE A 31 -2.51 4.80 17.47
N GLN A 32 -3.27 5.56 18.25
CA GLN A 32 -4.05 5.02 19.36
C GLN A 32 -5.06 3.95 18.89
N LYS A 33 -5.78 4.19 17.79
CA LYS A 33 -6.70 3.21 17.22
C LYS A 33 -5.97 1.96 16.73
N MET A 34 -4.81 2.11 16.08
CA MET A 34 -4.02 0.95 15.65
C MET A 34 -3.59 0.09 16.84
N GLN A 35 -3.16 0.72 17.94
CA GLN A 35 -2.83 0.03 19.20
C GLN A 35 -4.04 -0.71 19.79
N GLN A 36 -5.22 -0.08 19.81
CA GLN A 36 -6.47 -0.71 20.28
C GLN A 36 -6.83 -1.99 19.48
N HIS A 37 -6.52 -1.99 18.19
CA HIS A 37 -6.73 -3.15 17.30
C HIS A 37 -5.55 -4.13 17.26
N SER A 38 -4.56 -3.97 18.14
CA SER A 38 -3.33 -4.78 18.14
C SER A 38 -2.59 -4.79 16.79
N ILE A 39 -2.72 -3.71 16.01
CA ILE A 39 -1.99 -3.50 14.77
C ILE A 39 -0.58 -3.05 15.13
N LEU A 40 0.40 -3.76 14.60
CA LEU A 40 1.81 -3.50 14.84
C LEU A 40 2.38 -2.56 13.79
N MET A 41 3.26 -1.67 14.26
CA MET A 41 4.12 -0.83 13.44
C MET A 41 5.57 -1.14 13.80
N ASN A 42 6.48 -0.90 12.86
CA ASN A 42 7.91 -0.94 13.16
C ASN A 42 8.47 0.48 13.26
N GLU A 43 9.68 0.63 13.80
CA GLU A 43 10.34 1.92 14.04
C GLU A 43 10.28 2.87 12.82
N PHE A 44 10.49 2.35 11.62
CA PHE A 44 10.42 3.16 10.40
C PHE A 44 9.01 3.64 10.05
N GLY A 45 7.97 2.86 10.35
CA GLY A 45 6.59 3.32 10.22
C GLY A 45 6.32 4.46 11.20
N GLU A 46 6.82 4.35 12.43
CA GLU A 46 6.69 5.40 13.45
C GLU A 46 7.42 6.68 13.03
N ARG A 47 8.61 6.55 12.44
CA ARG A 47 9.36 7.69 11.86
C ARG A 47 8.55 8.40 10.77
N LEU A 48 7.96 7.67 9.84
CA LEU A 48 7.13 8.26 8.78
C LEU A 48 5.91 9.01 9.36
N PHE A 49 5.31 8.48 10.42
CA PHE A 49 4.23 9.17 11.13
C PHE A 49 4.69 10.48 11.78
N ALA A 50 5.90 10.51 12.33
CA ALA A 50 6.46 11.68 13.01
C ALA A 50 6.80 12.83 12.04
N GLU A 51 7.02 12.55 10.75
CA GLU A 51 7.36 13.58 9.76
C GLU A 51 6.32 14.68 9.64
N ALA A 52 6.76 15.94 9.62
CA ALA A 52 5.88 17.09 9.45
C ALA A 52 5.08 17.04 8.14
N ASN A 53 5.68 16.47 7.08
CA ASN A 53 5.07 16.38 5.76
C ASN A 53 4.04 15.26 5.63
N PHE A 54 4.04 14.28 6.54
CA PHE A 54 2.90 13.37 6.65
C PHE A 54 1.76 14.17 7.30
N THR A 55 0.63 14.32 6.61
CA THR A 55 -0.52 15.08 7.13
C THR A 55 -1.78 14.23 7.08
N THR A 56 -2.73 14.58 7.93
CA THR A 56 -4.05 13.94 7.99
C THR A 56 -5.12 15.00 7.76
N SER A 57 -6.09 14.69 6.92
CA SER A 57 -7.19 15.61 6.63
C SER A 57 -8.09 15.78 7.85
N ALA A 58 -8.45 17.01 8.21
CA ALA A 58 -9.35 17.28 9.33
C ALA A 58 -10.80 16.85 9.04
N LYS A 59 -11.20 16.87 7.76
CA LYS A 59 -12.53 16.41 7.31
C LYS A 59 -12.43 14.98 6.80
N THR A 60 -13.47 14.20 7.07
CA THR A 60 -13.61 12.88 6.46
C THR A 60 -13.98 13.01 4.99
N TYR A 61 -13.43 12.14 4.16
CA TYR A 61 -13.75 11.99 2.75
C TYR A 61 -13.61 10.53 2.33
N THR A 62 -14.11 10.19 1.16
CA THR A 62 -14.12 8.81 0.67
C THR A 62 -13.23 8.67 -0.56
N LEU A 63 -12.41 7.63 -0.58
CA LEU A 63 -11.61 7.22 -1.72
C LEU A 63 -12.12 5.89 -2.28
N ASN A 64 -12.22 5.82 -3.61
CA ASN A 64 -12.37 4.55 -4.32
C ASN A 64 -10.98 4.10 -4.75
N THR A 65 -10.53 3.00 -4.16
CA THR A 65 -9.19 2.45 -4.36
C THR A 65 -9.28 1.19 -5.19
N ILE A 66 -8.23 0.93 -5.97
CA ILE A 66 -8.06 -0.28 -6.75
C ILE A 66 -6.76 -0.97 -6.35
N GLU A 67 -6.84 -2.27 -6.09
CA GLU A 67 -5.68 -3.12 -5.86
C GLU A 67 -5.44 -3.96 -7.12
N LEU A 68 -4.20 -3.90 -7.61
CA LEU A 68 -3.72 -4.56 -8.81
C LEU A 68 -2.40 -5.24 -8.53
N THR A 69 -2.14 -6.36 -9.22
CA THR A 69 -0.78 -6.89 -9.28
C THR A 69 0.07 -6.06 -10.24
N VAL A 70 1.39 -6.09 -10.06
CA VAL A 70 2.33 -5.43 -10.98
C VAL A 70 2.21 -5.97 -12.40
N ARG A 71 1.90 -7.27 -12.55
CA ARG A 71 1.61 -7.90 -13.85
C ARG A 71 0.35 -7.32 -14.48
N ASP A 72 -0.74 -7.20 -13.72
CA ASP A 72 -2.01 -6.65 -14.22
C ASP A 72 -1.93 -5.16 -14.59
N LEU A 73 -0.93 -4.45 -14.06
CA LEU A 73 -0.56 -3.09 -14.48
C LEU A 73 0.17 -3.07 -15.86
N GLY A 74 0.51 -4.24 -16.39
CA GLY A 74 1.26 -4.43 -17.64
C GLY A 74 2.77 -4.49 -17.46
N LEU A 75 3.26 -4.87 -16.28
CA LEU A 75 4.69 -4.95 -15.96
C LEU A 75 5.05 -6.36 -15.44
N PRO A 76 4.95 -7.43 -16.28
CA PRO A 76 5.08 -8.81 -15.84
C PRO A 76 6.44 -9.19 -15.23
N GLU A 77 7.50 -8.47 -15.62
CA GLU A 77 8.88 -8.68 -15.13
C GLU A 77 9.22 -7.84 -13.89
N GLY A 78 8.24 -7.12 -13.35
CA GLY A 78 8.46 -6.14 -12.29
C GLY A 78 8.89 -4.77 -12.84
N ALA A 79 9.01 -3.80 -11.93
CA ALA A 79 9.32 -2.42 -12.25
C ALA A 79 9.79 -1.65 -11.01
N THR A 80 10.49 -0.54 -11.23
CA THR A 80 10.78 0.42 -10.16
C THR A 80 9.51 1.16 -9.74
N THR A 81 9.51 1.76 -8.55
CA THR A 81 8.39 2.58 -8.06
C THR A 81 8.02 3.69 -9.03
N THR A 82 9.00 4.38 -9.62
CA THR A 82 8.77 5.44 -10.62
C THR A 82 8.08 4.89 -11.87
N GLN A 83 8.51 3.73 -12.37
CA GLN A 83 7.89 3.07 -13.52
C GLN A 83 6.46 2.62 -13.22
N LEU A 84 6.21 2.07 -12.02
CA LEU A 84 4.87 1.69 -11.56
C LEU A 84 3.93 2.91 -11.54
N PHE A 85 4.37 4.01 -10.95
CA PHE A 85 3.57 5.23 -10.80
C PHE A 85 3.27 5.86 -12.15
N LYS A 86 4.29 5.95 -13.03
CA LYS A 86 4.09 6.42 -14.39
C LYS A 86 3.07 5.54 -15.13
N ARG A 87 3.21 4.21 -15.03
CA ARG A 87 2.31 3.28 -15.71
C ARG A 87 0.88 3.37 -15.19
N ALA A 88 0.70 3.52 -13.88
CA ALA A 88 -0.61 3.75 -13.28
C ALA A 88 -1.25 5.04 -13.82
N ASN A 89 -0.47 6.12 -13.90
CA ASN A 89 -0.94 7.39 -14.47
C ASN A 89 -1.31 7.28 -15.96
N ASP A 90 -0.49 6.61 -16.77
CA ASP A 90 -0.78 6.34 -18.19
C ASP A 90 -2.10 5.57 -18.39
N LEU A 91 -2.55 4.83 -17.36
CA LEU A 91 -3.79 4.06 -17.33
C LEU A 91 -4.96 4.82 -16.67
N GLY A 92 -4.78 6.10 -16.33
CA GLY A 92 -5.79 6.94 -15.70
C GLY A 92 -5.99 6.70 -14.21
N LEU A 93 -5.03 6.05 -13.54
CA LEU A 93 -5.01 5.88 -12.09
C LEU A 93 -4.17 6.99 -11.44
N GLU A 94 -4.54 7.33 -10.21
CA GLU A 94 -3.85 8.36 -9.41
C GLU A 94 -3.16 7.72 -8.20
N LEU A 95 -2.11 8.39 -7.71
CA LEU A 95 -1.47 8.00 -6.46
C LEU A 95 -2.40 8.31 -5.28
N CYS A 96 -2.38 7.43 -4.30
CA CYS A 96 -3.14 7.56 -3.07
C CYS A 96 -2.46 8.55 -2.12
N PRO A 97 -3.24 9.29 -1.30
CA PRO A 97 -2.65 10.05 -0.20
C PRO A 97 -2.02 9.10 0.83
N LEU A 98 -0.94 9.52 1.48
CA LEU A 98 -0.24 8.70 2.47
C LEU A 98 -1.14 8.27 3.64
N GLU A 99 -2.10 9.12 4.04
CA GLU A 99 -3.06 8.82 5.10
C GLU A 99 -4.02 7.66 4.76
N LEU A 100 -4.08 7.23 3.49
CA LEU A 100 -4.80 6.03 3.11
C LEU A 100 -4.24 4.79 3.81
N GLY A 101 -2.92 4.66 3.97
CA GLY A 101 -2.30 3.45 4.55
C GLY A 101 -2.84 3.12 5.95
N PRO A 102 -2.77 4.05 6.91
CA PRO A 102 -3.34 3.87 8.25
C PRO A 102 -4.85 3.63 8.25
N ASN A 103 -5.60 4.39 7.46
CA ASN A 103 -7.06 4.28 7.41
C ASN A 103 -7.52 2.95 6.79
N LEU A 104 -6.88 2.52 5.69
CA LEU A 104 -7.12 1.22 5.09
C LEU A 104 -6.76 0.10 6.07
N ARG A 105 -5.65 0.22 6.80
CA ARG A 105 -5.26 -0.81 7.75
C ARG A 105 -6.30 -1.01 8.85
N LEU A 106 -6.82 0.08 9.42
CA LEU A 106 -7.86 0.06 10.45
C LEU A 106 -9.17 -0.55 9.96
N ARG A 107 -9.47 -0.47 8.65
CA ARG A 107 -10.68 -1.05 8.06
C ARG A 107 -10.50 -2.49 7.59
N TYR A 108 -9.30 -2.85 7.13
CA TYR A 108 -9.03 -4.17 6.55
C TYR A 108 -8.43 -5.12 7.58
N LEU A 109 -9.20 -5.51 8.60
CA LEU A 109 -8.70 -6.32 9.71
C LEU A 109 -8.62 -7.83 9.40
N ASP A 110 -9.29 -8.27 8.34
CA ASP A 110 -9.43 -9.66 7.91
C ASP A 110 -8.47 -10.03 6.77
N GLN A 111 -7.37 -9.26 6.59
CA GLN A 111 -6.35 -9.58 5.60
C GLN A 111 -5.90 -11.06 5.72
N PRO A 112 -5.85 -11.82 4.62
CA PRO A 112 -5.33 -13.18 4.63
C PRO A 112 -3.87 -13.26 5.11
N GLU A 113 -3.48 -14.40 5.68
CA GLU A 113 -2.10 -14.62 6.13
C GLU A 113 -1.13 -14.54 4.94
N GLY A 114 -0.14 -13.64 5.04
CA GLY A 114 0.89 -13.45 4.02
C GLY A 114 2.21 -14.16 4.33
N TYR A 115 2.33 -14.78 5.51
CA TYR A 115 3.49 -15.57 5.89
C TYR A 115 3.29 -17.04 5.57
N SER A 116 3.99 -17.54 4.55
CA SER A 116 4.00 -18.94 4.15
C SER A 116 5.13 -19.77 4.78
N GLY A 117 5.85 -19.24 5.78
CA GLY A 117 7.05 -19.87 6.33
C GLY A 117 8.31 -19.71 5.46
N GLN A 118 8.18 -19.21 4.23
CA GLN A 118 9.30 -19.01 3.31
C GLN A 118 10.04 -17.69 3.61
N PRO A 119 11.38 -17.64 3.38
CA PRO A 119 12.14 -16.41 3.50
C PRO A 119 11.61 -15.34 2.55
N SER A 120 11.69 -14.08 2.97
CA SER A 120 11.37 -12.94 2.11
C SER A 120 12.24 -13.00 0.85
N ARG A 121 11.60 -12.94 -0.32
CA ARG A 121 12.32 -12.84 -1.59
C ARG A 121 13.05 -11.50 -1.63
N GLN A 122 14.36 -11.52 -1.92
CA GLN A 122 15.12 -10.29 -2.13
C GLN A 122 14.55 -9.54 -3.34
N HIS A 123 14.47 -8.21 -3.23
CA HIS A 123 13.99 -7.29 -4.29
C HIS A 123 12.53 -7.49 -4.73
N GLN A 124 11.68 -8.15 -3.94
CA GLN A 124 10.26 -8.29 -4.23
C GLN A 124 9.40 -7.88 -3.03
N ALA A 125 8.19 -7.39 -3.32
CA ALA A 125 7.19 -7.17 -2.29
C ALA A 125 6.92 -8.49 -1.54
N PRO A 126 6.83 -8.48 -0.21
CA PRO A 126 6.53 -9.69 0.55
C PRO A 126 5.20 -10.30 0.11
N TYR A 127 5.11 -11.63 0.12
CA TYR A 127 3.87 -12.32 -0.21
C TYR A 127 2.71 -11.86 0.68
N GLY A 128 1.55 -11.69 0.06
CA GLY A 128 0.32 -11.21 0.70
C GLY A 128 0.36 -9.77 1.21
N SER A 129 1.40 -8.99 0.87
CA SER A 129 1.44 -7.57 1.20
C SER A 129 0.67 -6.72 0.17
N ILE A 130 0.09 -5.62 0.65
CA ILE A 130 -0.54 -4.59 -0.19
C ILE A 130 0.24 -3.30 0.00
N THR A 131 0.91 -2.85 -1.06
CA THR A 131 1.63 -1.58 -1.09
C THR A 131 0.67 -0.45 -1.46
N ILE A 132 0.70 0.64 -0.70
CA ILE A 132 0.01 1.87 -1.06
C ILE A 132 0.86 2.60 -2.09
N ALA A 133 0.34 2.79 -3.29
CA ALA A 133 0.96 3.63 -4.32
C ALA A 133 0.72 5.10 -3.95
N SER A 134 1.55 5.66 -3.09
CA SER A 134 1.49 7.06 -2.64
C SER A 134 2.69 7.86 -3.13
N GLU A 135 2.53 9.18 -3.18
CA GLU A 135 3.66 10.08 -3.39
C GLU A 135 4.73 9.89 -2.31
N ILE A 136 6.00 10.01 -2.71
CA ILE A 136 7.14 9.95 -1.80
C ILE A 136 7.32 11.29 -1.09
N LEU A 137 7.62 11.27 0.21
CA LEU A 137 7.87 12.51 0.95
C LEU A 137 9.24 13.12 0.67
N THR A 138 10.20 12.31 0.23
CA THR A 138 11.59 12.71 0.01
C THR A 138 12.28 11.75 -0.97
N GLU A 139 13.28 12.26 -1.69
CA GLU A 139 14.17 11.51 -2.57
C GLU A 139 15.21 10.67 -1.79
N ASP A 140 15.45 10.95 -0.49
CA ASP A 140 16.42 10.21 0.33
C ASP A 140 16.16 8.70 0.32
N GLU A 141 17.10 7.93 -0.21
CA GLU A 141 17.03 6.47 -0.36
C GLU A 141 16.92 5.75 0.99
N ASN A 142 17.46 6.33 2.06
CA ASN A 142 17.39 5.77 3.42
C ASN A 142 16.06 6.06 4.10
N PHE A 143 15.22 6.90 3.49
CA PHE A 143 13.96 7.31 4.06
C PHE A 143 12.79 6.46 3.55
N PRO A 144 11.81 6.12 4.41
CA PRO A 144 10.59 5.43 4.00
C PRO A 144 9.83 6.09 2.84
N LYS A 145 9.53 5.31 1.80
CA LYS A 145 8.84 5.82 0.60
C LYS A 145 7.32 5.73 0.65
N GLY A 146 6.76 5.02 1.63
CA GLY A 146 5.31 4.83 1.76
C GLY A 146 4.95 3.69 2.71
N PHE A 147 3.68 3.30 2.71
CA PHE A 147 3.15 2.24 3.56
C PHE A 147 2.83 0.97 2.78
N TYR A 148 2.99 -0.18 3.44
CA TYR A 148 2.39 -1.43 3.02
C TYR A 148 1.70 -2.15 4.19
N LEU A 149 0.63 -2.86 3.86
CA LEU A 149 -0.19 -3.65 4.76
C LEU A 149 0.23 -5.10 4.67
N ARG A 150 0.39 -5.78 5.80
CA ARG A 150 0.71 -7.22 5.81
C ARG A 150 0.14 -7.90 7.04
N ARG A 151 -0.23 -9.18 6.90
CA ARG A 151 -0.44 -10.08 8.03
C ARG A 151 0.70 -11.07 8.11
N ILE A 152 1.25 -11.24 9.31
CA ILE A 152 2.40 -12.12 9.59
C ILE A 152 2.12 -12.88 10.88
N LYS A 153 2.03 -14.20 10.79
CA LYS A 153 1.82 -15.09 11.95
C LYS A 153 0.61 -14.64 12.80
N GLY A 154 -0.50 -14.37 12.13
CA GLY A 154 -1.75 -13.91 12.74
C GLY A 154 -1.80 -12.41 13.04
N MET A 155 -0.67 -11.73 13.15
CA MET A 155 -0.59 -10.31 13.53
C MET A 155 -0.77 -9.39 12.33
N LEU A 156 -1.56 -8.33 12.50
CA LEU A 156 -1.73 -7.27 11.49
C LEU A 156 -0.61 -6.25 11.61
N TRP A 157 -0.07 -5.86 10.46
CA TRP A 157 1.00 -4.89 10.38
C TRP A 157 0.65 -3.76 9.41
N LEU A 158 1.03 -2.54 9.81
CA LEU A 158 1.30 -1.43 8.91
C LEU A 158 2.81 -1.20 8.93
N ARG A 159 3.46 -1.41 7.79
CA ARG A 159 4.91 -1.28 7.66
C ARG A 159 5.26 -0.24 6.62
N TRP A 160 6.49 0.18 6.69
CA TRP A 160 7.11 1.10 5.76
C TRP A 160 7.75 0.39 4.56
N ILE A 161 7.76 1.06 3.42
CA ILE A 161 8.47 0.61 2.22
C ILE A 161 9.89 1.20 2.24
N HIS A 162 10.88 0.33 2.18
CA HIS A 162 12.25 0.67 1.81
C HIS A 162 12.50 0.09 0.42
N CYS A 163 12.61 0.95 -0.58
CA CYS A 163 13.14 0.54 -1.88
C CYS A 163 14.66 0.73 -1.82
N ARG A 164 15.40 -0.36 -2.04
CA ARG A 164 16.82 -0.33 -2.41
C ARG A 164 16.93 -0.70 -3.87
#